data_AF-A0A7C4JFR6-F1
#
_entry.id   AF-A0A7C4JFR6-F1
#
_cell.length_a   1.000
_cell.length_b   1.000
_cell.length_c   1.000
_cell.angle_alpha   90.00
_cell.angle_beta   90.00
_cell.angle_gamma   90.00
#
_symmetry.space_group_name_H-M   'P 1'
#
loop_
_entity.id
_entity.type
_entity.pdbx_description
1 polymer ?
#
loop_
_entity_poly.entity_id
_entity_poly.type
_entity_poly.pdbx_seq_one_letter_code
_entity_poly.pdbx_strand_id
1 'polypeptide(L)' 'LDEKRETLLSLASKGIKPNVPIHIVKAEEDSLVLCVAGEEWTINRKEAESIWVKAVEKVESANV' A
#
# COMPACT_ATOMS: atom_id res chain seq x y z
N LEU A 1 7.69 1.06 21.61
CA LEU A 1 8.58 0.53 20.54
C LEU A 1 7.91 -0.65 19.85
N ASP A 2 7.19 -1.49 20.58
CA ASP A 2 6.48 -2.67 20.07
C ASP A 2 5.34 -2.38 19.08
N GLU A 3 4.44 -1.45 19.36
CA GLU A 3 3.27 -1.22 18.48
C GLU A 3 3.66 -0.87 17.03
N LYS A 4 4.68 -0.01 16.86
CA LYS A 4 5.21 0.33 15.52
C LYS A 4 5.84 -0.86 14.82
N ARG A 5 6.48 -1.76 15.57
CA ARG A 5 7.09 -2.98 15.03
C ARG A 5 6.01 -3.95 14.57
N GLU A 6 4.93 -4.11 15.33
CA GLU A 6 3.79 -4.95 14.95
C GLU A 6 3.11 -4.43 13.67
N THR A 7 2.89 -3.13 13.55
CA THR A 7 2.35 -2.52 12.31
C THR A 7 3.26 -2.77 11.12
N LEU A 8 4.58 -2.58 11.26
CA LEU A 8 5.53 -2.83 10.18
C LEU A 8 5.57 -4.31 9.76
N LEU A 9 5.48 -5.24 10.72
CA LEU A 9 5.42 -6.68 10.44
C LEU A 9 4.13 -7.05 9.69
N SER A 10 2.99 -6.50 10.11
CA SER A 10 1.69 -6.68 9.45
C SER A 10 1.70 -6.16 8.00
N LEU A 11 2.31 -4.99 7.76
CA LEU A 11 2.45 -4.44 6.41
C LEU A 11 3.39 -5.30 5.55
N ALA A 12 4.53 -5.72 6.11
CA ALA A 12 5.49 -6.54 5.40
C ALA A 12 4.93 -7.92 5.02
N SER A 13 4.06 -8.52 5.84
CA SER A 13 3.37 -9.77 5.50
C SER A 13 2.37 -9.63 4.36
N LYS A 14 1.83 -8.43 4.13
CA LYS A 14 0.96 -8.08 3.00
C LYS A 14 1.75 -7.67 1.74
N GLY A 15 3.08 -7.83 1.76
CA GLY A 15 3.95 -7.43 0.65
C GLY A 15 4.24 -5.93 0.56
N ILE A 16 3.70 -5.11 1.47
CA ILE A 16 3.96 -3.66 1.53
C ILE A 16 5.36 -3.45 2.09
N LYS A 17 6.32 -3.21 1.19
CA LYS A 17 7.75 -3.09 1.49
C LYS A 17 8.34 -1.88 0.74
N PRO A 18 9.49 -1.35 1.19
CA PRO A 18 10.19 -0.28 0.48
C PRO A 18 10.44 -0.65 -0.99
N ASN A 19 10.26 0.31 -1.89
CA ASN A 19 10.46 0.19 -3.33
C ASN A 19 9.50 -0.79 -4.06
N VAL A 20 8.47 -1.29 -3.38
CA VAL A 20 7.40 -2.05 -4.05
C VAL A 20 6.32 -1.09 -4.52
N PRO A 21 5.93 -1.11 -5.81
CA PRO A 21 4.83 -0.30 -6.29
C PRO A 21 3.51 -0.79 -5.69
N ILE A 22 2.66 0.16 -5.31
CA ILE A 22 1.34 -0.07 -4.74
C ILE A 22 0.34 0.66 -5.60
N HIS A 23 -0.74 -0.01 -5.98
CA HIS A 23 -1.85 0.63 -6.67
C HIS A 23 -3.02 0.80 -5.70
N ILE A 24 -3.53 2.03 -5.57
CA ILE A 24 -4.74 2.28 -4.78
C ILE A 24 -5.93 1.92 -5.66
N VAL A 25 -6.62 0.84 -5.32
CA VAL A 25 -7.81 0.36 -6.04
C VAL A 25 -9.04 1.15 -5.62
N LYS A 26 -9.21 1.35 -4.31
CA LYS A 26 -10.34 2.07 -3.72
C LYS A 26 -9.90 2.79 -2.45
N ALA A 27 -10.45 3.98 -2.23
CA ALA A 27 -10.36 4.70 -0.96
C ALA A 27 -11.77 4.85 -0.38
N GLU A 28 -11.93 4.45 0.88
CA GLU A 28 -13.14 4.60 1.70
C GLU A 28 -12.83 5.50 2.90
N GLU A 29 -13.83 5.87 3.70
CA GLU A 29 -13.63 6.82 4.83
C GLU A 29 -12.60 6.34 5.86
N ASP A 30 -12.60 5.03 6.17
CA ASP A 30 -11.75 4.42 7.21
C ASP A 30 -10.76 3.36 6.68
N SER A 31 -10.86 3.00 5.40
CA SER A 31 -10.09 1.92 4.77
C SER A 31 -9.59 2.28 3.39
N LEU A 32 -8.49 1.66 3.00
CA LEU A 32 -7.97 1.68 1.64
C LEU A 32 -7.84 0.25 1.13
N VAL A 33 -8.24 0.02 -0.11
CA VAL A 33 -7.99 -1.22 -0.84
C VAL A 33 -6.78 -1.00 -1.74
N LEU A 34 -5.73 -1.76 -1.48
CA LEU A 34 -4.46 -1.69 -2.18
C LEU A 34 -4.24 -2.96 -2.99
N CYS A 35 -3.74 -2.83 -4.21
CA CYS A 35 -3.19 -3.93 -4.97
C CYS A 35 -1.65 -3.88 -4.87
N VAL A 36 -1.07 -4.96 -4.35
CA VAL A 36 0.38 -5.12 -4.14
C VAL A 36 0.80 -6.42 -4.78
N ALA A 37 1.69 -6.36 -5.78
CA ALA A 37 2.15 -7.53 -6.53
C ALA A 37 1.04 -8.44 -7.11
N GLY A 38 -0.13 -7.86 -7.42
CA GLY A 38 -1.28 -8.59 -7.96
C GLY A 38 -2.26 -9.13 -6.92
N GLU A 39 -1.99 -8.95 -5.62
CA GLU A 39 -2.89 -9.32 -4.53
C GLU A 39 -3.55 -8.08 -3.93
N GLU A 40 -4.83 -8.19 -3.56
CA GLU A 40 -5.59 -7.11 -2.95
C GLU A 40 -5.59 -7.21 -1.42
N TRP A 41 -5.34 -6.08 -0.77
CA TRP A 41 -5.31 -5.96 0.67
C TRP A 41 -6.12 -4.76 1.12
N THR A 42 -7.03 -4.98 2.07
CA THR A 42 -7.69 -3.88 2.79
C THR A 42 -6.83 -3.51 3.99
N ILE A 43 -6.43 -2.24 4.07
CA ILE A 43 -5.74 -1.67 5.23
C ILE A 43 -6.60 -0.57 5.84
N ASN A 44 -6.50 -0.38 7.15
CA ASN A 44 -7.19 0.71 7.82
C ASN A 44 -6.39 2.03 7.71
N ARG A 45 -7.04 3.13 8.07
CA ARG A 45 -6.43 4.47 8.03
C ARG A 45 -5.15 4.61 8.87
N LYS A 46 -5.06 3.98 10.05
CA LYS A 46 -3.85 4.04 10.91
C LYS A 46 -2.66 3.33 10.26
N GLU A 47 -2.90 2.19 9.63
CA GLU A 47 -1.89 1.48 8.84
C GLU A 47 -1.44 2.34 7.66
N ALA A 48 -2.39 2.98 6.95
CA ALA A 48 -2.09 3.85 5.81
C ALA A 48 -1.26 5.08 6.18
N GLU A 49 -1.54 5.72 7.32
CA GLU A 49 -0.77 6.85 7.84
C GLU A 49 0.70 6.50 8.15
N SER A 50 1.01 5.21 8.29
CA SER A 50 2.36 4.71 8.53
C SER A 50 3.14 4.41 7.24
N ILE A 51 2.54 4.59 6.07
CA ILE A 51 3.14 4.29 4.76
C ILE A 51 3.50 5.60 4.05
N TRP A 52 4.77 5.74 3.66
CA TRP A 52 5.19 6.78 2.72
C TRP A 52 5.28 6.23 1.32
N VAL A 53 4.62 6.92 0.39
CA VAL A 53 4.64 6.60 -1.04
C VAL A 53 5.24 7.77 -1.82
N LYS A 54 5.97 7.43 -2.88
CA LYS A 54 6.30 8.37 -3.94
C LYS A 54 5.25 8.22 -5.03
N ALA A 55 4.57 9.32 -5.37
CA ALA A 55 3.69 9.32 -6.53
C ALA A 55 4.52 8.99 -7.78
N VAL A 56 4.13 7.93 -8.49
CA VAL A 56 4.68 7.61 -9.80
C VAL A 56 3.76 8.26 -10.83
N GLU A 57 4.34 8.99 -11.78
CA GLU A 57 3.57 9.43 -12.94
C GLU A 57 3.08 8.19 -13.68
N LYS A 58 1.81 8.19 -14.07
CA LYS A 58 1.21 7.10 -14.82
C LYS A 58 1.93 7.06 -16.17
N VAL A 59 2.87 6.12 -16.33
CA VAL A 59 3.41 5.80 -17.65
C VAL A 59 2.27 5.10 -18.37
N GLU A 60 1.51 5.84 -19.16
CA GLU A 60 0.60 5.24 -20.13
C GLU A 60 1.47 4.33 -21.00
N SER A 61 1.34 3.01 -20.83
CA SER A 61 1.89 2.06 -21.77
C SER A 61 1.27 2.42 -23.12
N ALA A 62 2.05 3.06 -23.99
CA ALA A 62 1.66 3.28 -25.37
C ALA A 62 1.31 1.91 -25.94
N ASN A 63 0.03 1.72 -26.30
CA ASN A 63 -0.37 0.56 -27.09
C ASN A 63 0.49 0.57 -28.37
N VAL A 64 1.32 -0.46 -28.52
CA VAL A 64 1.98 -0.83 -29.79
C VAL A 64 1.01 -1.68 -30.60
#